data_AF-A0A533Z8A9-F1
#
_entry.id   AF-A0A533Z8A9-F1
#
_cell.length_a   1.000
_cell.length_b   1.000
_cell.length_c   1.000
_cell.angle_alpha   90.00
_cell.angle_beta   90.00
_cell.angle_gamma   90.00
#
_symmetry.space_group_name_H-M   'P 1'
#
loop_
_entity.id
_entity.type
_entity.pdbx_description
1 polymer ?
#
loop_
_entity_poly.entity_id
_entity_poly.type
_entity_poly.pdbx_seq_one_letter_code
_entity_poly.pdbx_strand_id
1 'polypeptide(L)'
;MAGNELGVDYDYRPPAVPNIGVDNQPKKSTDKRPEPPLPIFSILDSIDFSEHFLIIGDVGTGKSTVTPIHEFELSKGRREIVIREPSRAACNALYYSLQALHPELEHELAVITKDTQINVGGRIKIVTDGVLLRMLAENSIADSSIYFDESHQMSSQLELCMSLAKKEE
;
A
#
# COMPACT_ATOMS: atom_id res chain seq x y z
N MET A 1 59.04 36.35 33.11
CA MET A 1 60.22 35.52 33.40
C MET A 1 59.82 34.06 33.28
N ALA A 2 60.58 33.34 32.45
CA ALA A 2 60.80 31.88 32.37
C ALA A 2 59.61 30.89 32.43
N GLY A 3 59.55 30.04 31.40
CA GLY A 3 58.86 28.75 31.40
C GLY A 3 59.02 28.06 30.04
N ASN A 4 60.05 27.22 29.91
CA ASN A 4 60.49 26.51 28.70
C ASN A 4 60.59 25.03 29.06
N GLU A 5 59.73 24.15 28.54
CA GLU A 5 59.90 22.68 28.54
C GLU A 5 59.16 22.10 27.32
N LEU A 6 59.87 21.77 26.24
CA LEU A 6 60.39 20.44 25.88
C LEU A 6 59.28 19.43 25.54
N GLY A 7 59.09 19.26 24.22
CA GLY A 7 58.19 18.26 23.64
C GLY A 7 58.72 16.84 23.78
N VAL A 8 57.78 15.90 23.91
CA VAL A 8 58.03 14.46 23.76
C VAL A 8 56.97 13.93 22.80
N ASP A 9 57.48 13.44 21.68
CA ASP A 9 56.75 12.83 20.57
C ASP A 9 56.25 11.44 20.99
N TYR A 10 54.96 11.15 20.82
CA TYR A 10 54.39 9.81 20.97
C TYR A 10 53.80 9.36 19.63
N ASP A 11 54.68 8.94 18.73
CA ASP A 11 54.34 8.17 17.54
C ASP A 11 53.92 6.75 17.97
N TYR A 12 52.62 6.54 18.20
CA TYR A 12 52.04 5.21 18.34
C TYR A 12 51.23 4.86 17.08
N ARG A 13 51.86 4.11 16.17
CA ARG A 13 51.15 3.38 15.09
C ARG A 13 50.80 1.97 15.58
N PRO A 14 49.52 1.57 15.61
CA PRO A 14 49.17 0.18 15.87
C PRO A 14 49.60 -0.71 14.69
N PRO A 15 49.99 -1.98 14.95
CA PRO A 15 50.43 -2.89 13.89
C PRO A 15 49.27 -3.31 12.99
N ALA A 16 49.55 -3.45 11.69
CA ALA A 16 48.60 -3.92 10.69
C ALA A 16 48.18 -5.37 10.98
N VAL A 17 46.88 -5.61 11.10
CA VAL A 17 46.29 -6.94 11.25
C VAL A 17 46.23 -7.62 9.88
N PRO A 18 46.72 -8.86 9.71
CA PRO A 18 46.65 -9.55 8.43
C PRO A 18 45.20 -9.90 8.05
N ASN A 19 44.82 -9.59 6.80
CA ASN A 19 43.53 -9.98 6.21
C ASN A 19 43.45 -11.50 6.07
N ILE A 20 42.77 -12.15 7.00
CA ILE A 20 42.33 -13.54 6.85
C ILE A 20 40.97 -13.49 6.15
N GLY A 21 40.99 -13.76 4.84
CA GLY A 21 39.79 -14.00 4.06
C GLY A 21 39.09 -15.25 4.58
N VAL A 22 37.91 -15.07 5.15
CA VAL A 22 36.94 -16.14 5.44
C VAL A 22 35.66 -15.79 4.69
N ASP A 23 35.65 -16.12 3.40
CA ASP A 23 34.46 -16.07 2.58
C ASP A 23 33.63 -17.33 2.85
N ASN A 24 32.80 -17.27 3.89
CA ASN A 24 31.79 -18.28 4.21
C ASN A 24 30.46 -17.57 4.45
N GLN A 25 29.90 -16.95 3.41
CA GLN A 25 28.46 -16.75 3.36
C GLN A 25 27.81 -18.05 2.84
N PRO A 26 26.85 -18.65 3.58
CA PRO A 26 26.08 -19.75 3.02
C PRO A 26 25.27 -19.19 1.85
N LYS A 27 25.60 -19.62 0.63
CA LYS A 27 24.77 -19.40 -0.56
C LYS A 27 23.38 -19.96 -0.26
N LYS A 28 22.43 -19.06 0.03
CA LYS A 28 21.01 -19.39 0.10
C LYS A 28 20.63 -19.96 -1.26
N SER A 29 20.45 -21.27 -1.33
CA SER A 29 19.88 -21.94 -2.49
C SER A 29 18.47 -21.40 -2.68
N THR A 30 18.29 -20.52 -3.65
CA THR A 30 16.97 -20.05 -4.09
C THR A 30 16.32 -21.15 -4.92
N ASP A 31 15.96 -22.26 -4.27
CA ASP A 31 14.94 -23.17 -4.77
C ASP A 31 13.58 -22.67 -4.26
N LYS A 32 13.21 -21.43 -4.66
CA LYS A 32 11.85 -20.95 -4.47
C LYS A 32 11.02 -21.58 -5.58
N ARG A 33 10.33 -22.68 -5.25
CA ARG A 33 9.14 -23.07 -6.01
C ARG A 33 8.28 -21.81 -6.17
N PRO A 34 7.75 -21.51 -7.37
CA PRO A 34 6.87 -20.35 -7.53
C PRO A 34 5.73 -20.51 -6.53
N GLU A 35 5.60 -19.52 -5.64
CA GLU A 35 4.49 -19.48 -4.70
C GLU A 35 3.20 -19.51 -5.53
N PRO A 36 2.24 -20.37 -5.18
CA PRO A 36 1.01 -20.48 -5.96
C PRO A 36 0.34 -19.11 -6.04
N PRO A 37 -0.30 -18.78 -7.18
CA PRO A 37 -0.98 -17.51 -7.34
C PRO A 37 -2.00 -17.31 -6.22
N LEU A 38 -2.17 -16.07 -5.77
CA LEU A 38 -3.11 -15.72 -4.71
C LEU A 38 -4.52 -16.28 -4.99
N PRO A 39 -5.26 -16.77 -3.98
CA PRO A 39 -6.58 -17.37 -4.17
C PRO A 39 -7.58 -16.52 -4.98
N ILE A 40 -7.50 -15.19 -4.88
CA ILE A 40 -8.38 -14.27 -5.61
C ILE A 40 -8.38 -14.49 -7.13
N PHE A 41 -7.24 -14.89 -7.72
CA PHE A 41 -7.13 -15.10 -9.17
C PHE A 41 -8.10 -16.17 -9.71
N SER A 42 -8.55 -17.10 -8.85
CA SER A 42 -9.51 -18.14 -9.25
C SER A 42 -10.93 -17.61 -9.54
N ILE A 43 -11.26 -16.39 -9.08
CA ILE A 43 -12.60 -15.81 -9.21
C ILE A 43 -12.63 -14.50 -9.99
N LEU A 44 -11.49 -13.86 -10.27
CA LEU A 44 -11.46 -12.51 -10.89
C LEU A 44 -12.28 -12.42 -12.18
N ASP A 45 -12.11 -13.38 -13.09
CA ASP A 45 -12.79 -13.39 -14.39
C ASP A 45 -14.32 -13.59 -14.29
N SER A 46 -14.82 -14.01 -13.11
CA SER A 46 -16.25 -14.19 -12.85
C SER A 46 -16.92 -12.96 -12.22
N ILE A 47 -16.13 -11.94 -11.84
CA ILE A 47 -16.65 -10.74 -11.21
C ILE A 47 -17.18 -9.80 -12.30
N ASP A 48 -18.46 -9.46 -12.22
CA ASP A 48 -19.04 -8.37 -13.01
C ASP A 48 -18.83 -7.04 -12.27
N PHE A 49 -17.85 -6.25 -12.74
CA PHE A 49 -17.52 -4.96 -12.16
C PHE A 49 -18.55 -3.85 -12.48
N SER A 50 -19.58 -4.13 -13.28
CA SER A 50 -20.68 -3.19 -13.48
C SER A 50 -21.75 -3.26 -12.38
N GLU A 51 -21.70 -4.29 -11.54
CA GLU A 51 -22.68 -4.58 -10.49
C GLU A 51 -22.05 -4.50 -9.08
N HIS A 52 -22.90 -4.47 -8.06
CA HIS A 52 -22.43 -4.58 -6.67
C HIS A 52 -22.08 -6.03 -6.32
N PHE A 53 -20.89 -6.24 -5.75
CA PHE A 53 -20.43 -7.56 -5.32
C PHE A 53 -19.83 -7.55 -3.92
N LEU A 54 -19.73 -8.74 -3.31
CA LEU A 54 -19.10 -8.98 -2.03
C LEU A 54 -18.08 -10.10 -2.15
N ILE A 55 -16.82 -9.81 -1.78
CA ILE A 55 -15.75 -10.81 -1.74
C ILE A 55 -15.43 -11.13 -0.28
N ILE A 56 -15.62 -12.39 0.09
CA ILE A 56 -15.30 -12.90 1.43
C ILE A 56 -14.11 -13.83 1.30
N GLY A 57 -13.09 -13.61 2.12
CA GLY A 57 -11.94 -14.49 2.20
C GLY A 57 -10.96 -14.01 3.28
N ASP A 58 -10.07 -14.90 3.70
CA ASP A 58 -9.10 -14.61 4.76
C ASP A 58 -8.07 -13.54 4.35
N VAL A 59 -7.34 -13.01 5.33
CA VAL A 59 -6.21 -12.10 5.08
C VAL A 59 -5.17 -12.80 4.21
N GLY A 60 -4.56 -12.06 3.28
CA GLY A 60 -3.56 -12.60 2.36
C GLY A 60 -4.11 -13.30 1.12
N THR A 61 -5.43 -13.35 0.93
CA THR A 61 -6.04 -13.93 -0.28
C THR A 61 -5.93 -13.04 -1.53
N GLY A 62 -5.52 -11.77 -1.37
CA GLY A 62 -5.33 -10.81 -2.47
C GLY A 62 -6.54 -9.92 -2.77
N LYS A 63 -7.59 -9.93 -1.94
CA LYS A 63 -8.83 -9.15 -2.16
C LYS A 63 -8.55 -7.67 -2.45
N SER A 64 -7.79 -7.01 -1.57
CA SER A 64 -7.57 -5.56 -1.60
C SER A 64 -6.41 -5.13 -2.50
N THR A 65 -5.49 -6.06 -2.78
CA THR A 65 -4.27 -5.79 -3.57
C THR A 65 -4.38 -6.20 -5.03
N VAL A 66 -5.36 -7.03 -5.40
CA VAL A 66 -5.53 -7.52 -6.77
C VAL A 66 -6.85 -7.05 -7.36
N THR A 67 -7.98 -7.22 -6.66
CA THR A 67 -9.31 -6.95 -7.25
C THR A 67 -9.48 -5.51 -7.75
N PRO A 68 -9.13 -4.46 -6.97
CA PRO A 68 -9.32 -3.08 -7.43
C PRO A 68 -8.37 -2.73 -8.58
N ILE A 69 -7.17 -3.31 -8.57
CA ILE A 69 -6.17 -3.11 -9.62
C ILE A 69 -6.61 -3.77 -10.92
N HIS A 70 -7.15 -4.98 -10.83
CA HIS A 70 -7.67 -5.69 -11.99
C HIS A 70 -8.80 -4.90 -12.68
N GLU A 71 -9.74 -4.33 -11.93
CA GLU A 71 -10.77 -3.45 -12.50
C GLU A 71 -10.16 -2.21 -13.18
N PHE A 72 -9.20 -1.56 -12.50
CA PHE A 72 -8.50 -0.40 -13.05
C PHE A 72 -7.87 -0.71 -14.41
N GLU A 73 -7.16 -1.83 -14.52
CA GLU A 73 -6.54 -2.30 -15.75
C GLU A 73 -7.56 -2.65 -16.84
N LEU A 74 -8.65 -3.35 -16.49
CA LEU A 74 -9.75 -3.66 -17.42
C LEU A 74 -10.37 -2.38 -18.00
N SER A 75 -10.48 -1.34 -17.19
CA SER A 75 -10.97 -0.02 -17.64
C SER A 75 -9.95 0.74 -18.50
N LYS A 76 -8.70 0.26 -18.60
CA LYS A 76 -7.52 0.94 -19.15
C LYS A 76 -7.21 2.24 -18.42
N GLY A 77 -7.32 2.20 -17.10
CA GLY A 77 -7.13 3.34 -16.20
C GLY A 77 -8.17 4.45 -16.33
N ARG A 78 -9.28 4.21 -17.05
CA ARG A 78 -10.33 5.23 -17.26
C ARG A 78 -11.29 5.36 -16.08
N ARG A 79 -11.52 4.27 -15.34
CA ARG A 79 -12.33 4.28 -14.14
C ARG A 79 -11.49 4.68 -12.95
N GLU A 80 -12.00 5.61 -12.13
CA GLU A 80 -11.39 5.93 -10.84
C GLU A 80 -11.75 4.83 -9.84
N ILE A 81 -10.76 4.42 -9.03
CA ILE A 81 -10.92 3.41 -7.99
C ILE A 81 -10.73 4.09 -6.64
N VAL A 82 -11.71 3.97 -5.76
CA VAL A 82 -11.62 4.48 -4.38
C VAL A 82 -11.62 3.29 -3.43
N ILE A 83 -10.50 3.05 -2.74
CA ILE A 83 -10.36 1.98 -1.76
C ILE A 83 -10.43 2.60 -0.37
N ARG A 84 -11.49 2.27 0.35
CA ARG A 84 -11.67 2.71 1.73
C ARG A 84 -11.04 1.71 2.69
N GLU A 85 -10.29 2.26 3.63
CA GLU A 85 -9.61 1.56 4.72
C GLU A 85 -10.05 2.11 6.09
N PRO A 86 -10.09 1.29 7.15
CA PRO A 86 -10.65 1.70 8.45
C PRO A 86 -9.74 2.65 9.22
N SER A 87 -8.46 2.73 8.87
CA SER A 87 -7.49 3.57 9.57
C SER A 87 -6.39 4.09 8.64
N ARG A 88 -5.73 5.17 9.06
CA ARG A 88 -4.57 5.73 8.33
C ARG A 88 -3.42 4.71 8.21
N ALA A 89 -3.24 3.88 9.23
CA ALA A 89 -2.20 2.85 9.22
C ALA A 89 -2.50 1.80 8.15
N ALA A 90 -3.76 1.40 8.02
CA ALA A 90 -4.22 0.50 6.97
C ALA A 90 -4.08 1.14 5.56
N CYS A 91 -4.45 2.42 5.40
CA CYS A 91 -4.21 3.14 4.14
C CYS A 91 -2.73 3.09 3.71
N ASN A 92 -1.82 3.39 4.63
CA ASN A 92 -0.38 3.38 4.32
C ASN A 92 0.13 1.95 4.05
N ALA A 93 -0.34 0.96 4.81
CA ALA A 93 0.04 -0.44 4.60
C ALA A 93 -0.41 -0.92 3.21
N LEU A 94 -1.64 -0.61 2.81
CA LEU A 94 -2.15 -0.92 1.48
C LEU A 94 -1.35 -0.18 0.40
N TYR A 95 -1.09 1.13 0.57
CA TYR A 95 -0.31 1.91 -0.38
C TYR A 95 1.07 1.30 -0.66
N TYR A 96 1.84 1.00 0.38
CA TYR A 96 3.16 0.38 0.21
C TYR A 96 3.07 -1.03 -0.36
N SER A 97 2.02 -1.78 -0.03
CA SER A 97 1.78 -3.11 -0.62
C SER A 97 1.51 -3.01 -2.12
N LEU A 98 0.66 -2.08 -2.54
CA LEU A 98 0.36 -1.83 -3.95
C LEU A 98 1.58 -1.31 -4.71
N GLN A 99 2.35 -0.40 -4.13
CA GLN A 99 3.58 0.09 -4.74
C GLN A 99 4.62 -1.04 -4.93
N ALA A 100 4.71 -1.98 -4.00
CA ALA A 100 5.62 -3.12 -4.09
C ALA A 100 5.14 -4.19 -5.09
N LEU A 101 3.83 -4.41 -5.18
CA LEU A 101 3.24 -5.44 -6.05
C LEU A 101 3.05 -4.95 -7.49
N HIS A 102 2.77 -3.66 -7.67
CA HIS A 102 2.40 -3.01 -8.94
C HIS A 102 3.20 -1.70 -9.12
N PRO A 103 4.54 -1.78 -9.23
CA PRO A 103 5.40 -0.59 -9.28
C PRO A 103 5.11 0.32 -10.48
N GLU A 104 4.58 -0.21 -11.58
CA GLU A 104 4.15 0.54 -12.76
C GLU A 104 2.98 1.49 -12.49
N LEU A 105 2.22 1.27 -11.41
CA LEU A 105 1.08 2.08 -11.02
C LEU A 105 1.41 3.15 -9.98
N GLU A 106 2.69 3.37 -9.63
CA GLU A 106 3.10 4.35 -8.60
C GLU A 106 2.46 5.73 -8.79
N HIS A 107 2.40 6.22 -10.04
CA HIS A 107 1.82 7.52 -10.37
C HIS A 107 0.28 7.56 -10.38
N GLU A 108 -0.37 6.39 -10.32
CA GLU A 108 -1.82 6.27 -10.22
C GLU A 108 -2.30 6.13 -8.77
N LEU A 109 -1.41 5.75 -7.85
CA LEU A 109 -1.74 5.57 -6.44
C LEU A 109 -1.80 6.91 -5.70
N ALA A 110 -2.90 7.15 -4.98
CA ALA A 110 -3.09 8.29 -4.09
C ALA A 110 -3.43 7.81 -2.67
N VAL A 111 -2.98 8.54 -1.65
CA VAL A 111 -3.41 8.32 -0.26
C VAL A 111 -3.98 9.62 0.28
N ILE A 112 -5.22 9.59 0.73
CA ILE A 112 -5.92 10.78 1.24
C ILE A 112 -6.52 10.43 2.60
N THR A 113 -5.90 10.96 3.65
CA THR A 113 -6.41 10.93 5.01
C THR A 113 -6.61 12.36 5.51
N LYS A 114 -7.13 12.52 6.72
CA LYS A 114 -7.26 13.85 7.35
C LYS A 114 -5.94 14.63 7.39
N ASP A 115 -4.81 13.95 7.64
CA ASP A 115 -3.52 14.59 7.91
C ASP A 115 -2.47 14.32 6.83
N THR A 116 -2.79 13.51 5.82
CA THR A 116 -1.83 13.03 4.83
C THR A 116 -2.45 13.02 3.45
N GLN A 117 -1.76 13.62 2.49
CA GLN A 117 -2.11 13.61 1.08
C GLN A 117 -0.88 13.22 0.28
N ILE A 118 -0.97 12.10 -0.44
CA ILE A 118 0.06 11.60 -1.35
C ILE A 118 -0.58 11.52 -2.72
N ASN A 119 0.09 12.12 -3.73
CA ASN A 119 -0.28 12.06 -5.14
C ASN A 119 -1.79 12.20 -5.40
N VAL A 120 -2.40 13.31 -4.96
CA VAL A 120 -3.87 13.51 -5.00
C VAL A 120 -4.47 13.37 -6.41
N GLY A 121 -3.65 13.53 -7.45
CA GLY A 121 -4.03 13.33 -8.85
C GLY A 121 -4.15 11.87 -9.29
N GLY A 122 -3.67 10.92 -8.48
CA GLY A 122 -3.79 9.49 -8.74
C GLY A 122 -5.25 9.04 -8.81
N ARG A 123 -5.53 8.13 -9.74
CA ARG A 123 -6.86 7.56 -10.00
C ARG A 123 -7.21 6.38 -9.11
N ILE A 124 -6.24 5.80 -8.40
CA ILE A 124 -6.46 4.78 -7.39
C ILE A 124 -6.29 5.43 -6.02
N LYS A 125 -7.40 5.84 -5.41
CA LYS A 125 -7.43 6.61 -4.16
C LYS A 125 -7.65 5.71 -2.96
N ILE A 126 -6.67 5.65 -2.07
CA ILE A 126 -6.77 4.96 -0.79
C ILE A 126 -7.16 5.99 0.27
N VAL A 127 -8.32 5.80 0.90
CA VAL A 127 -8.94 6.80 1.77
C VAL A 127 -9.40 6.21 3.10
N THR A 128 -9.43 7.02 4.15
CA THR A 128 -10.09 6.65 5.42
C THR A 128 -11.59 6.91 5.39
N ASP A 129 -12.35 6.25 6.27
CA ASP A 129 -13.80 6.47 6.48
C ASP A 129 -14.23 7.95 6.43
N GLY A 130 -13.66 8.79 7.29
CA GLY A 130 -14.06 10.20 7.34
C GLY A 130 -13.76 10.99 6.07
N VAL A 131 -12.74 10.59 5.30
CA VAL A 131 -12.42 11.21 4.00
C VAL A 131 -13.42 10.74 2.96
N LEU A 132 -13.70 9.44 2.86
CA LEU A 132 -14.71 8.91 1.94
C LEU A 132 -16.07 9.54 2.21
N LEU A 133 -16.49 9.62 3.48
CA LEU A 133 -17.76 10.20 3.87
C LEU A 133 -17.89 11.65 3.40
N ARG A 134 -16.83 12.45 3.59
CA ARG A 134 -16.78 13.82 3.11
C ARG A 134 -16.86 13.87 1.59
N MET A 135 -16.09 13.03 0.91
CA MET A 135 -16.06 12.98 -0.55
C MET A 135 -17.44 12.65 -1.15
N LEU A 136 -18.17 11.71 -0.54
CA LEU A 136 -19.54 11.36 -0.90
C LEU A 136 -20.52 12.51 -0.60
N ALA A 137 -20.44 13.12 0.58
CA ALA A 137 -21.32 14.21 0.98
C ALA A 137 -21.16 15.48 0.10
N GLU A 138 -19.96 15.71 -0.42
CA GLU A 138 -19.63 16.83 -1.30
C GLU A 138 -19.83 16.50 -2.80
N ASN A 139 -20.35 15.31 -3.16
CA ASN A 139 -20.47 14.82 -4.54
C ASN A 139 -19.15 14.92 -5.35
N SER A 140 -18.02 14.67 -4.69
CA SER A 140 -16.68 14.77 -5.29
C SER A 140 -16.20 13.47 -5.95
N ILE A 141 -17.02 12.42 -5.90
CA ILE A 141 -16.79 11.11 -6.51
C ILE A 141 -17.78 10.98 -7.67
N ALA A 142 -17.28 10.75 -8.89
CA ALA A 142 -18.10 10.62 -10.08
C ALA A 142 -17.55 9.51 -10.99
N ASP A 143 -18.41 8.57 -11.37
CA ASP A 143 -18.07 7.40 -12.19
C ASP A 143 -16.89 6.56 -11.62
N SER A 144 -16.83 6.45 -10.29
CA SER A 144 -15.79 5.71 -9.58
C SER A 144 -16.33 4.39 -9.02
N SER A 145 -15.49 3.35 -8.99
CA SER A 145 -15.76 2.14 -8.21
C SER A 145 -15.25 2.31 -6.78
N ILE A 146 -16.10 2.02 -5.80
CA ILE A 146 -15.79 2.18 -4.38
C ILE A 146 -15.66 0.80 -3.73
N TYR A 147 -14.47 0.51 -3.23
CA TYR A 147 -14.14 -0.72 -2.52
C TYR A 147 -14.13 -0.46 -1.02
N PHE A 148 -14.98 -1.16 -0.27
CA PHE A 148 -15.01 -1.10 1.18
C PHE A 148 -14.19 -2.25 1.79
N ASP A 149 -12.90 -2.01 2.05
CA ASP A 149 -12.07 -3.03 2.70
C ASP A 149 -12.37 -3.14 4.20
N GLU A 150 -12.05 -4.28 4.81
CA GLU A 150 -12.24 -4.52 6.25
C GLU A 150 -13.70 -4.29 6.71
N SER A 151 -14.67 -4.54 5.82
CA SER A 151 -16.10 -4.30 6.09
C SER A 151 -16.68 -5.12 7.24
N HIS A 152 -15.98 -6.17 7.68
CA HIS A 152 -16.39 -6.98 8.84
C HIS A 152 -16.39 -6.20 10.17
N GLN A 153 -15.69 -5.06 10.23
CA GLN A 153 -15.63 -4.24 11.45
C GLN A 153 -16.91 -3.42 11.70
N MET A 154 -17.80 -3.26 10.70
CA MET A 154 -19.13 -2.63 10.80
C MET A 154 -19.17 -1.35 11.64
N SER A 155 -18.33 -0.36 11.30
CA SER A 155 -18.36 0.96 11.96
C SER A 155 -19.58 1.77 11.49
N SER A 156 -20.13 2.65 12.35
CA SER A 156 -21.25 3.52 11.92
C SER A 156 -20.87 4.45 10.76
N GLN A 157 -19.59 4.81 10.63
CA GLN A 157 -19.11 5.59 9.49
C GLN A 157 -19.08 4.76 8.20
N LEU A 158 -18.72 3.48 8.28
CA LEU A 158 -18.82 2.54 7.16
C LEU A 158 -20.24 2.48 6.62
N GLU A 159 -21.19 2.20 7.51
CA GLU A 159 -22.59 2.02 7.14
C GLU A 159 -23.15 3.28 6.46
N LEU A 160 -22.78 4.46 6.98
CA LEU A 160 -23.16 5.72 6.37
C LEU A 160 -22.50 5.92 4.99
N CYS A 161 -21.22 5.58 4.82
CA CYS A 161 -20.56 5.63 3.52
C CYS A 161 -21.23 4.69 2.52
N MET A 162 -21.54 3.45 2.91
CA MET A 162 -22.24 2.49 2.05
C MET A 162 -23.64 2.98 1.68
N SER A 163 -24.38 3.56 2.63
CA SER A 163 -25.70 4.13 2.36
C SER A 163 -25.65 5.30 1.39
N LEU A 164 -24.64 6.16 1.47
CA LEU A 164 -24.47 7.28 0.55
C LEU A 164 -23.96 6.82 -0.82
N ALA A 165 -23.05 5.85 -0.87
CA ALA A 165 -22.53 5.28 -2.11
C ALA A 165 -23.61 4.53 -2.91
N LYS A 166 -24.58 3.91 -2.22
CA LYS A 166 -25.74 3.25 -2.85
C LYS A 166 -26.78 4.25 -3.38
N LYS A 167 -26.71 5.53 -3.00
CA LYS A 167 -27.76 6.49 -3.32
C LYS A 167 -27.80 6.74 -4.83
N GLU A 168 -28.64 5.98 -5.52
CA GLU A 168 -29.13 6.30 -6.86
C GLU A 168 -29.94 7.60 -6.79
N GLU A 169 -29.72 8.50 -7.75
CA GLU A 169 -30.66 9.60 -8.03
C GLU A 169 -31.89 9.07 -8.77
#